data_AF-A0A2S9F6L0-F1
#
_entry.id   AF-A0A2S9F6L0-F1
#
_cell.length_a   1.000
_cell.length_b   1.000
_cell.length_c   1.000
_cell.angle_alpha   90.00
_cell.angle_beta   90.00
_cell.angle_gamma   90.00
#
_symmetry.space_group_name_H-M   'P 1'
#
loop_
_entity.id
_entity.type
_entity.pdbx_description
1 polymer ?
#
loop_
_entity_poly.entity_id
_entity_poly.type
_entity_poly.pdbx_seq_one_letter_code
_entity_poly.pdbx_strand_id
1 'polypeptide(L)'
;MTEPVTVEVRTDPPYPVIIGTGLLGDLARVLDGRHRVAILHQPTLSQTAEVIRSHLSEKGIDAHRIELPDAESGKELPVVGFIWEVLGRIGIGRKDAIVSLGGGAATDVAGFAAATWLRGVDIVHVPTTLLGMVDAAVGGK
;
A
#
# COMPACT_ATOMS: atom_id res chain seq x y z
N MET A 1 3.19 24.70 4.53
CA MET A 1 2.55 23.44 4.95
C MET A 1 3.20 23.05 6.27
N THR A 2 2.42 22.56 7.24
CA THR A 2 2.96 22.04 8.51
C THR A 2 3.73 20.74 8.27
N GLU A 3 4.82 20.54 9.00
CA GLU A 3 5.59 19.29 8.95
C GLU A 3 4.74 18.11 9.45
N PRO A 4 4.89 16.91 8.87
CA PRO A 4 4.21 15.72 9.36
C PRO A 4 4.66 15.34 10.79
N VAL A 5 3.71 14.84 11.58
CA VAL A 5 3.99 14.18 12.86
C VAL A 5 4.28 12.71 12.59
N THR A 6 5.30 12.15 13.23
CA THR A 6 5.62 10.72 13.14
C THR A 6 5.41 10.05 14.49
N VAL A 7 4.62 8.99 14.52
CA VAL A 7 4.47 8.09 15.67
C VAL A 7 5.20 6.79 15.36
N GLU A 8 6.19 6.43 16.16
CA GLU A 8 6.91 5.16 16.01
C GLU A 8 6.17 4.04 16.73
N VAL A 9 5.84 2.97 16.01
CA VAL A 9 5.32 1.73 16.60
C VAL A 9 6.50 0.85 16.96
N ARG A 10 6.67 0.60 18.26
CA ARG A 10 7.83 -0.08 18.85
C ARG A 10 7.70 -1.61 18.78
N THR A 11 7.60 -2.14 17.58
CA THR A 11 7.80 -3.56 17.27
C THR A 11 9.28 -3.87 17.04
N ASP A 12 9.61 -5.12 16.72
CA ASP A 12 10.95 -5.53 16.29
C ASP A 12 10.89 -6.12 14.87
N PRO A 13 11.31 -5.37 13.82
CA PRO A 13 11.79 -3.98 13.84
C PRO A 13 10.65 -2.94 14.04
N PRO A 14 10.95 -1.70 14.46
CA PRO A 14 9.96 -0.64 14.56
C PRO A 14 9.55 -0.11 13.19
N TYR A 15 8.37 0.50 13.09
CA TYR A 15 7.91 1.18 11.87
C TYR A 15 7.23 2.54 12.17
N PRO A 16 7.32 3.51 11.26
CA PRO A 16 6.71 4.83 11.44
C PRO A 16 5.25 4.86 10.98
N VAL A 17 4.43 5.65 11.68
CA VAL A 17 3.13 6.14 11.22
C VAL A 17 3.27 7.65 11.00
N ILE A 18 3.24 8.07 9.73
CA ILE A 18 3.45 9.47 9.31
C ILE A 18 2.08 10.13 9.11
N ILE A 19 1.79 11.18 9.88
CA ILE A 19 0.50 11.88 9.91
C ILE A 19 0.71 13.33 9.49
N GLY A 20 0.05 13.73 8.41
CA GLY A 20 0.18 15.10 7.89
C GLY A 20 -0.69 15.32 6.67
N THR A 21 -0.46 16.45 5.99
CA THR A 21 -1.18 16.83 4.77
C THR A 21 -0.22 16.83 3.59
N GLY A 22 -0.62 16.21 2.48
CA GLY A 22 0.19 16.19 1.26
C GLY A 22 1.41 15.25 1.31
N LEU A 23 1.24 14.04 1.86
CA LEU A 23 2.32 13.07 2.11
C LEU A 23 2.85 12.32 0.87
N LEU A 24 2.56 12.80 -0.34
CA LEU A 24 2.98 12.13 -1.58
C LEU A 24 4.51 12.06 -1.70
N GLY A 25 5.20 13.13 -1.29
CA GLY A 25 6.66 13.16 -1.25
C GLY A 25 7.26 12.26 -0.17
N ASP A 26 6.57 12.09 0.96
CA ASP A 26 6.98 11.16 2.01
C ASP A 26 6.82 9.71 1.57
N LEU A 27 5.72 9.38 0.88
CA LEU A 27 5.52 8.06 0.28
C LEU A 27 6.63 7.72 -0.73
N ALA A 28 7.00 8.66 -1.60
CA ALA A 28 8.10 8.46 -2.54
C ALA A 28 9.44 8.23 -1.83
N ARG A 29 9.68 8.92 -0.70
CA ARG A 29 10.90 8.74 0.10
C ARG A 29 10.95 7.38 0.79
N VAL A 30 9.83 6.90 1.31
CA VAL A 30 9.73 5.56 1.93
C VAL A 30 9.95 4.44 0.90
N LEU A 31 9.50 4.67 -0.35
CA LEU A 31 9.65 3.74 -1.46
C LEU A 31 10.95 3.95 -2.27
N ASP A 32 11.86 4.80 -1.81
CA ASP A 32 13.11 5.06 -2.51
C ASP A 32 13.96 3.78 -2.60
N GLY A 33 14.63 3.60 -3.75
CA GLY A 33 15.42 2.40 -4.04
C GLY A 33 14.61 1.13 -4.38
N ARG A 34 13.27 1.17 -4.38
CA ARG A 34 12.44 0.07 -4.89
C ARG A 34 12.42 0.07 -6.42
N HIS A 35 12.48 -1.12 -7.03
CA HIS A 35 12.43 -1.22 -8.49
C HIS A 35 10.99 -1.17 -9.00
N ARG A 36 10.09 -1.94 -8.38
CA ARG A 36 8.66 -1.98 -8.72
C ARG A 36 7.78 -1.75 -7.51
N VAL A 37 6.62 -1.15 -7.76
CA VAL A 37 5.58 -0.94 -6.74
C VAL A 37 4.21 -1.30 -7.32
N ALA A 38 3.44 -2.09 -6.57
CA ALA A 38 2.03 -2.36 -6.89
C ALA A 38 1.10 -1.59 -5.93
N ILE A 39 0.27 -0.71 -6.47
CA ILE A 39 -0.68 0.12 -5.74
C ILE A 39 -2.06 -0.54 -5.80
N LEU A 40 -2.47 -1.17 -4.71
CA LEU A 40 -3.78 -1.81 -4.57
C LEU A 40 -4.77 -0.79 -4.03
N HIS A 41 -5.87 -0.55 -4.75
CA HIS A 41 -6.82 0.51 -4.39
C HIS A 41 -8.28 0.12 -4.62
N GLN A 42 -9.19 0.76 -3.88
CA GLN A 42 -10.63 0.67 -4.13
C GLN A 42 -11.05 1.55 -5.33
N PRO A 43 -12.19 1.28 -6.01
CA PRO A 43 -12.54 1.96 -7.25
C PRO A 43 -12.72 3.48 -7.11
N THR A 44 -13.24 3.93 -5.97
CA THR A 44 -13.44 5.35 -5.64
C THR A 44 -12.14 6.15 -5.55
N LEU A 45 -10.99 5.47 -5.46
CA LEU A 45 -9.67 6.06 -5.29
C LEU A 45 -8.81 5.98 -6.57
N SER A 46 -9.40 5.59 -7.70
CA SER A 46 -8.68 5.39 -8.98
C SER A 46 -7.87 6.62 -9.42
N GLN A 47 -8.42 7.83 -9.24
CA GLN A 47 -7.69 9.08 -9.55
C GLN A 47 -6.49 9.29 -8.62
N THR A 48 -6.67 9.11 -7.32
CA THR A 48 -5.58 9.23 -6.34
C THR A 48 -4.50 8.18 -6.59
N ALA A 49 -4.90 6.95 -6.92
CA ALA A 49 -3.96 5.89 -7.30
C ALA A 49 -3.13 6.30 -8.53
N GLU A 50 -3.75 6.91 -9.55
CA GLU A 50 -3.02 7.37 -10.75
C GLU A 50 -2.05 8.51 -10.45
N VAL A 51 -2.41 9.42 -9.55
CA VAL A 51 -1.49 10.46 -9.06
C VAL A 51 -0.28 9.84 -8.37
N ILE A 52 -0.49 8.86 -7.49
CA ILE A 52 0.61 8.15 -6.81
C ILE A 52 1.47 7.41 -7.84
N ARG A 53 0.85 6.66 -8.77
CA ARG A 53 1.56 5.90 -9.80
C ARG A 53 2.43 6.82 -10.65
N SER A 54 1.87 7.92 -11.15
CA SER A 54 2.61 8.91 -11.95
C SER A 54 3.79 9.50 -11.17
N HIS A 55 3.56 9.89 -9.91
CA HIS A 55 4.61 10.46 -9.07
C HIS A 55 5.76 9.48 -8.80
N LEU A 56 5.46 8.20 -8.56
CA LEU A 56 6.48 7.17 -8.38
C LEU A 56 7.23 6.89 -9.70
N SER A 57 6.52 6.87 -10.83
CA SER A 57 7.16 6.72 -12.16
C SER A 57 8.10 7.87 -12.51
N GLU A 58 7.77 9.11 -12.14
CA GLU A 58 8.66 10.27 -12.29
C GLU A 58 9.97 10.13 -11.49
N LYS A 59 9.96 9.30 -10.44
CA LYS A 59 11.13 8.95 -9.62
C LYS A 59 11.88 7.71 -10.14
N GLY A 60 11.46 7.14 -11.27
CA GLY A 60 12.09 5.96 -11.88
C GLY A 60 11.63 4.63 -11.29
N ILE A 61 10.57 4.61 -10.49
CA ILE A 61 9.95 3.38 -9.97
C ILE A 61 8.94 2.86 -11.01
N ASP A 62 9.06 1.58 -11.38
CA ASP A 62 8.09 0.91 -12.24
C ASP A 62 6.80 0.59 -11.43
N ALA A 63 5.89 1.57 -11.43
CA ALA A 63 4.69 1.59 -10.59
C ALA A 63 3.43 1.16 -11.36
N HIS A 64 2.67 0.24 -10.77
CA HIS A 64 1.47 -0.37 -11.33
C HIS A 64 0.28 -0.18 -10.41
N ARG A 65 -0.93 -0.08 -10.96
CA ARG A 65 -2.18 0.00 -10.19
C ARG A 65 -2.97 -1.29 -10.32
N ILE A 66 -3.54 -1.75 -9.21
CA ILE A 66 -4.39 -2.92 -9.13
C ILE A 66 -5.68 -2.48 -8.43
N GLU A 67 -6.76 -2.40 -9.19
CA GLU A 67 -8.06 -2.07 -8.61
C GLU A 67 -8.64 -3.31 -7.92
N LEU A 68 -9.15 -3.12 -6.71
CA LEU A 68 -9.80 -4.13 -5.88
C LEU A 68 -11.31 -3.90 -5.86
N PRO A 69 -12.12 -4.96 -5.66
CA PRO A 69 -13.53 -4.79 -5.30
C PRO A 69 -13.68 -3.94 -4.03
N ASP A 70 -14.80 -3.25 -3.92
CA ASP A 70 -15.05 -2.36 -2.79
C ASP A 70 -15.48 -3.14 -1.52
N ALA A 71 -15.21 -2.55 -0.36
CA ALA A 71 -15.59 -3.03 0.97
C ALA A 71 -15.32 -4.54 1.21
N GLU A 72 -16.24 -5.25 1.85
CA GLU A 72 -16.07 -6.65 2.27
C GLU A 72 -15.90 -7.63 1.10
N SER A 73 -16.45 -7.32 -0.08
CA SER A 73 -16.21 -8.12 -1.29
C SER A 73 -14.74 -8.12 -1.69
N GLY A 74 -13.98 -7.11 -1.27
CA GLY A 74 -12.52 -7.05 -1.42
C GLY A 74 -11.76 -8.04 -0.54
N LYS A 75 -12.37 -8.63 0.50
CA LYS A 75 -11.70 -9.51 1.47
C LYS A 75 -11.84 -11.00 1.16
N GLU A 76 -12.44 -11.35 0.03
CA GLU A 76 -12.64 -12.74 -0.34
C GLU A 76 -11.34 -13.38 -0.89
N LEU A 77 -11.15 -14.67 -0.64
CA LEU A 77 -9.97 -15.41 -1.12
C LEU A 77 -9.73 -15.31 -2.64
N PRO A 78 -10.76 -15.30 -3.51
CA PRO A 78 -10.57 -15.07 -4.95
C PRO A 78 -9.88 -13.73 -5.28
N VAL A 79 -10.09 -12.69 -4.47
CA VAL A 79 -9.45 -11.39 -4.66
C VAL A 79 -7.95 -11.48 -4.39
N VAL A 80 -7.56 -12.21 -3.35
CA VAL A 80 -6.14 -12.48 -3.06
C VAL A 80 -5.50 -13.29 -4.18
N GLY A 81 -6.19 -14.30 -4.71
CA GLY A 81 -5.75 -15.07 -5.88
C GLY A 81 -5.49 -14.18 -7.09
N PHE A 82 -6.45 -13.29 -7.41
CA PHE A 82 -6.31 -12.29 -8.46
C PHE A 82 -5.10 -11.37 -8.23
N ILE A 83 -4.90 -10.87 -7.01
CA ILE A 83 -3.74 -10.05 -6.67
C ILE A 83 -2.46 -10.81 -7.00
N TRP A 84 -2.29 -12.04 -6.53
CA TRP A 84 -1.08 -12.84 -6.80
C TRP A 84 -0.84 -13.08 -8.29
N GLU A 85 -1.89 -13.33 -9.09
CA GLU A 85 -1.76 -13.46 -10.54
C GLU A 85 -1.26 -12.17 -11.19
N VAL A 86 -1.73 -11.01 -10.72
CA VAL A 86 -1.28 -9.71 -11.23
C VAL A 86 0.15 -9.40 -10.77
N LEU A 87 0.50 -9.65 -9.50
CA LEU A 87 1.86 -9.48 -8.98
C LEU A 87 2.86 -10.35 -9.76
N GLY A 88 2.48 -11.58 -10.12
CA GLY A 88 3.28 -12.48 -10.96
C GLY A 88 3.47 -11.96 -12.38
N ARG A 89 2.41 -11.42 -13.00
CA ARG A 89 2.48 -10.80 -14.34
C ARG A 89 3.34 -9.53 -14.37
N ILE A 90 3.23 -8.69 -13.35
CA ILE A 90 4.08 -7.50 -13.18
C ILE A 90 5.52 -7.91 -12.88
N GLY A 91 5.74 -9.05 -12.23
CA GLY A 91 7.04 -9.52 -11.80
C GLY A 91 7.53 -8.87 -10.50
N ILE A 92 6.63 -8.62 -9.55
CA ILE A 92 6.96 -8.11 -8.21
C ILE A 92 7.85 -9.12 -7.48
N GLY A 93 9.07 -8.73 -7.14
CA GLY A 93 10.07 -9.52 -6.44
C GLY A 93 10.19 -9.21 -4.95
N ARG A 94 11.14 -9.89 -4.28
CA ARG A 94 11.37 -9.77 -2.82
C ARG A 94 11.82 -8.39 -2.33
N LYS A 95 12.36 -7.56 -3.22
CA LYS A 95 12.87 -6.22 -2.91
C LYS A 95 11.90 -5.10 -3.32
N ASP A 96 10.83 -5.47 -4.02
CA ASP A 96 9.76 -4.56 -4.44
C ASP A 96 8.77 -4.36 -3.29
N ALA A 97 7.79 -3.47 -3.49
CA ALA A 97 6.83 -3.13 -2.45
C ALA A 97 5.39 -3.11 -2.94
N ILE A 98 4.47 -3.30 -2.00
CA ILE A 98 3.04 -3.10 -2.18
C ILE A 98 2.63 -1.80 -1.50
N VAL A 99 1.68 -1.08 -2.07
CA VAL A 99 1.01 0.06 -1.43
C VAL A 99 -0.47 -0.23 -1.36
N SER A 100 -1.07 -0.20 -0.17
CA SER A 100 -2.54 -0.26 -0.05
C SER A 100 -3.10 1.15 0.04
N LEU A 101 -4.07 1.49 -0.80
CA LEU A 101 -4.75 2.78 -0.83
C LEU A 101 -6.26 2.57 -0.66
N GLY A 102 -6.77 2.78 0.56
CA GLY A 102 -8.18 2.54 0.86
C GLY A 102 -8.52 2.52 2.34
N GLY A 103 -9.73 2.06 2.67
CA GLY A 103 -10.13 1.78 4.05
C GLY A 103 -9.61 0.42 4.56
N GLY A 104 -10.15 -0.03 5.70
CA GLY A 104 -9.72 -1.27 6.37
C GLY A 104 -9.76 -2.51 5.47
N ALA A 105 -10.81 -2.69 4.68
CA ALA A 105 -10.89 -3.85 3.78
C ALA A 105 -9.74 -3.90 2.75
N ALA A 106 -9.30 -2.74 2.25
CA ALA A 106 -8.18 -2.67 1.32
C ALA A 106 -6.84 -2.91 2.02
N THR A 107 -6.64 -2.40 3.24
CA THR A 107 -5.42 -2.64 4.01
C THR A 107 -5.29 -4.10 4.42
N ASP A 108 -6.39 -4.75 4.82
CA ASP A 108 -6.41 -6.16 5.22
C ASP A 108 -6.02 -7.08 4.06
N VAL A 109 -6.71 -6.96 2.92
CA VAL A 109 -6.46 -7.86 1.77
C VAL A 109 -5.07 -7.62 1.17
N ALA A 110 -4.62 -6.36 1.10
CA ALA A 110 -3.29 -6.02 0.61
C ALA A 110 -2.19 -6.49 1.59
N GLY A 111 -2.40 -6.34 2.90
CA GLY A 111 -1.51 -6.83 3.94
C GLY A 111 -1.36 -8.34 3.89
N PHE A 112 -2.47 -9.07 3.78
CA PHE A 112 -2.45 -10.52 3.62
C PHE A 112 -1.74 -10.95 2.33
N ALA A 113 -2.02 -10.29 1.20
CA ALA A 113 -1.35 -10.56 -0.06
C ALA A 113 0.17 -10.31 0.03
N ALA A 114 0.61 -9.22 0.67
CA ALA A 114 2.03 -8.90 0.88
C ALA A 114 2.72 -9.92 1.79
N ALA A 115 2.08 -10.32 2.89
CA ALA A 115 2.62 -11.29 3.84
C ALA A 115 2.84 -12.68 3.22
N THR A 116 2.02 -13.05 2.24
CA THR A 116 2.03 -14.37 1.61
C THR A 116 2.78 -14.40 0.28
N TRP A 117 2.84 -13.29 -0.45
CA TRP A 117 3.58 -13.19 -1.71
C TRP A 117 5.07 -13.42 -1.49
N LEU A 118 5.64 -14.43 -2.15
CA LEU A 118 7.05 -14.83 -2.00
C LEU A 118 7.49 -15.06 -0.54
N ARG A 119 6.57 -15.40 0.37
CA ARG A 119 6.79 -15.51 1.83
C ARG A 119 7.05 -14.17 2.54
N GLY A 120 6.56 -13.07 1.98
CA GLY A 120 6.69 -11.73 2.54
C GLY A 120 7.39 -10.77 1.59
N VAL A 121 6.74 -9.65 1.33
CA VAL A 121 7.29 -8.45 0.70
C VAL A 121 6.89 -7.22 1.49
N ASP A 122 7.63 -6.13 1.32
CA ASP A 122 7.34 -4.88 2.03
C ASP A 122 6.01 -4.27 1.58
N ILE A 123 5.27 -3.69 2.53
CA ILE A 123 4.01 -2.99 2.26
C ILE A 123 3.99 -1.63 2.95
N VAL A 124 3.44 -0.63 2.28
CA VAL A 124 3.12 0.69 2.84
C VAL A 124 1.61 0.90 2.82
N HIS A 125 1.03 1.18 3.98
CA HIS A 125 -0.40 1.49 4.08
C HIS A 125 -0.66 2.99 3.93
N VAL A 126 -1.57 3.35 3.03
CA VAL A 126 -2.11 4.71 2.83
C VAL A 126 -3.62 4.67 3.13
N PRO A 127 -4.02 4.64 4.42
CA PRO A 127 -5.41 4.54 4.82
C PRO A 127 -6.18 5.81 4.46
N THR A 128 -7.38 5.66 3.89
CA THR A 128 -8.23 6.79 3.42
C THR A 128 -9.52 6.95 4.24
N THR A 129 -9.76 6.10 5.23
CA THR A 129 -10.87 6.22 6.17
C THR A 129 -10.33 6.45 7.58
N LEU A 130 -11.10 7.14 8.43
CA LEU A 130 -10.70 7.39 9.82
C LEU A 130 -10.45 6.07 10.57
N LEU A 131 -11.31 5.07 10.39
CA LEU A 131 -11.13 3.73 10.99
C LEU A 131 -9.83 3.07 10.50
N GLY A 132 -9.51 3.20 9.20
CA GLY A 132 -8.24 2.70 8.67
C GLY A 132 -7.03 3.40 9.29
N MET A 133 -7.10 4.71 9.49
CA MET A 133 -6.01 5.52 10.04
C MET A 133 -5.71 5.21 11.50
N VAL A 134 -6.72 4.88 12.30
CA VAL A 134 -6.57 4.71 13.76
C VAL A 134 -6.54 3.26 14.23
N ASP A 135 -6.88 2.30 13.36
CA ASP A 135 -7.00 0.88 13.72
C ASP A 135 -6.44 -0.04 12.62
N ALA A 136 -7.15 -0.20 11.50
CA ALA A 136 -6.85 -1.28 10.54
C ALA A 136 -5.45 -1.21 9.89
N ALA A 137 -4.88 -0.03 9.69
CA ALA A 137 -3.54 0.11 9.10
C ALA A 137 -2.39 -0.01 10.12
N VAL A 138 -2.68 -0.20 11.41
CA VAL A 138 -1.70 -0.18 12.50
C VAL A 138 -1.77 -1.49 13.29
N GLY A 139 -0.62 -2.14 13.50
CA GLY A 139 -0.49 -3.34 14.34
C GLY A 139 -0.30 -4.64 13.55
N GLY A 140 -0.36 -4.60 12.22
CA GLY A 140 0.01 -5.72 11.34
C GLY A 140 -0.98 -6.89 11.35
N LYS A 141 -2.26 -6.61 11.61
CA LYS A 141 -3.35 -7.58 11.47
C LYS A 141 -4.03 -7.48 10.12
#